data_AF-A0A941IL17-F1
#
_entry.id   AF-A0A941IL17-F1
#
_cell.length_a   1.000
_cell.length_b   1.000
_cell.length_c   1.000
_cell.angle_alpha   90.00
_cell.angle_beta   90.00
_cell.angle_gamma   90.00
#
_symmetry.space_group_name_H-M   'P 1'
#
loop_
_entity.id
_entity.type
_entity.pdbx_description
1 polymer ?
#
loop_
_entity_poly.entity_id
_entity_poly.type
_entity_poly.pdbx_seq_one_letter_code
_entity_poly.pdbx_strand_id
1 'polypeptide(L)'
;MWRSFAHTVRPDGAWVWGGREDSNSISDAEQLLVLLYPATELEGFSIDRPDSTEDDVLSALAGLGDRIQLPRMVIDILWDYLSRHTDKNGEPVFNGGDYVSSLDPNEAPSEEQRRLDLVESYSMSVTLCLAAAGFSKSFSASVTRPALRARLAEVDEAINRRLTAAMVGLLRSFTLNVLDAGSQAESNLLTMLGQGRSVGRDSLSMLHRDLEPVRSLLPDLSIGVAQEADLFDNPDRLFECGWTWGVAADAPPVELSAEHAFIQPPGYAASRPSLYFTVSALDGLGDLFSPRTRRLSLLSGDQQRLASALQLRWDLAQQYWSTIARFGGDRWPLEDVPWLTTFEDESEYYTLLVFSILLQDRVSRRITDDDLTRAVAVLEELAMRGRITRRITRGDSAIGLHTPGVPIELAGSEAIGPPAVWYAADFAVMLAKRAVQAAGLSGQPEARNRLLTIAERSMDHLARRRLKTGPSEGLWDDAAAILPDGTGGGGDRLPSWHMNERMMEFMVASANMYTRVPLRTNRISDTARSLLIEVDHVLGRELLMASGEGDSQLMIMLRQMQGRLASAQQVFPELPGTALALAAEMLRELAELSSARQGALRRL
;
A
#
# COMPACT_ATOMS: atom_id res chain seq x y z
N MET A 1 -1.01 18.93 4.09
CA MET A 1 -0.14 18.31 3.08
C MET A 1 -0.38 18.91 1.70
N TRP A 2 -1.53 18.70 1.03
CA TRP A 2 -1.73 19.21 -0.35
C TRP A 2 -1.54 20.72 -0.55
N ARG A 3 -1.94 21.56 0.42
CA ARG A 3 -1.63 23.00 0.37
C ARG A 3 -0.12 23.28 0.30
N SER A 4 0.64 22.61 1.16
CA SER A 4 2.11 22.70 1.18
C SER A 4 2.72 22.13 -0.11
N PHE A 5 2.17 21.03 -0.61
CA PHE A 5 2.56 20.43 -1.88
C PHE A 5 2.38 21.43 -3.02
N ALA A 6 1.18 21.97 -3.20
CA ALA A 6 0.86 22.95 -4.24
C ALA A 6 1.79 24.17 -4.21
N HIS A 7 2.09 24.69 -3.01
CA HIS A 7 3.02 25.80 -2.82
C HIS A 7 4.47 25.42 -3.19
N THR A 8 4.90 24.21 -2.85
CA THR A 8 6.28 23.75 -3.06
C THR A 8 6.56 23.43 -4.52
N VAL A 9 5.64 22.73 -5.19
CA VAL A 9 5.84 22.28 -6.57
C VAL A 9 5.53 23.37 -7.58
N ARG A 10 4.89 24.47 -7.16
CA ARG A 10 4.45 25.54 -8.06
C ARG A 10 4.54 26.95 -7.43
N PRO A 11 5.69 27.38 -6.90
CA PRO A 11 5.82 28.64 -6.16
C PRO A 11 5.47 29.88 -7.01
N ASP A 12 5.81 29.87 -8.30
CA ASP A 12 5.60 30.99 -9.24
C ASP A 12 4.61 30.65 -10.38
N GLY A 13 3.77 29.64 -10.20
CA GLY A 13 2.84 29.21 -11.25
C GLY A 13 3.45 28.30 -12.33
N ALA A 14 4.73 27.92 -12.22
CA ALA A 14 5.36 26.88 -13.05
C ALA A 14 5.70 25.65 -12.20
N TRP A 15 5.56 24.44 -12.76
CA TRP A 15 5.90 23.20 -12.06
C TRP A 15 7.41 23.07 -11.87
N VAL A 16 7.83 22.68 -10.67
CA VAL A 16 9.24 22.47 -10.31
C VAL A 16 9.42 21.02 -9.88
N TRP A 17 10.38 20.35 -10.53
CA TRP A 17 10.83 19.00 -10.19
C TRP A 17 11.99 19.03 -9.20
N GLY A 18 12.21 17.90 -8.52
CA GLY A 18 13.29 17.74 -7.55
C GLY A 18 12.88 18.12 -6.13
N GLY A 19 13.69 17.70 -5.16
CA GLY A 19 13.46 17.88 -3.74
C GLY A 19 14.78 17.89 -2.99
N ARG A 20 14.88 17.11 -1.92
CA ARG A 20 16.18 16.79 -1.31
C ARG A 20 17.10 16.09 -2.32
N GLU A 21 16.55 15.15 -3.07
CA GLU A 21 17.21 14.45 -4.17
C GLU A 21 17.00 15.19 -5.50
N ASP A 22 17.98 15.10 -6.40
CA ASP A 22 17.86 15.64 -7.76
C ASP A 22 16.78 14.88 -8.55
N SER A 23 16.17 15.60 -9.51
CA SER A 23 15.13 15.07 -10.39
C SER A 23 15.63 13.83 -11.15
N ASN A 24 14.94 12.72 -10.90
CA ASN A 24 15.14 11.44 -11.56
C ASN A 24 13.79 10.74 -11.77
N SER A 25 13.80 9.59 -12.46
CA SER A 25 12.57 8.90 -12.82
C SER A 25 11.73 8.48 -11.61
N ILE A 26 12.35 8.20 -10.47
CA ILE A 26 11.67 7.77 -9.24
C ILE A 26 11.12 8.99 -8.51
N SER A 27 11.96 9.98 -8.22
CA SER A 27 11.58 11.16 -7.43
C SER A 27 10.42 11.94 -8.08
N ASP A 28 10.45 12.07 -9.40
CA ASP A 28 9.43 12.80 -10.14
C ASP A 28 8.11 12.01 -10.17
N ALA A 29 8.17 10.67 -10.21
CA ALA A 29 6.99 9.82 -10.10
C ALA A 29 6.37 9.90 -8.70
N GLU A 30 7.19 9.86 -7.64
CA GLU A 30 6.75 10.05 -6.25
C GLU A 30 6.04 11.40 -6.08
N GLN A 31 6.62 12.47 -6.63
CA GLN A 31 6.02 13.80 -6.62
C GLN A 31 4.65 13.83 -7.32
N LEU A 32 4.51 13.18 -8.48
CA LEU A 32 3.22 13.07 -9.18
C LEU A 32 2.18 12.24 -8.41
N LEU A 33 2.61 11.17 -7.75
CA LEU A 33 1.70 10.26 -7.04
C LEU A 33 1.12 10.87 -5.77
N VAL A 34 1.76 11.87 -5.17
CA VAL A 34 1.14 12.72 -4.13
C VAL A 34 -0.19 13.35 -4.60
N LEU A 35 -0.35 13.57 -5.91
CA LEU A 35 -1.57 14.10 -6.52
C LEU A 35 -2.42 13.00 -7.17
N LEU A 36 -1.81 12.09 -7.93
CA LEU A 36 -2.55 11.14 -8.78
C LEU A 36 -3.04 9.91 -8.04
N TYR A 37 -2.30 9.41 -7.05
CA TYR A 37 -2.73 8.25 -6.26
C TYR A 37 -4.05 8.49 -5.50
N PRO A 38 -4.23 9.57 -4.72
CA PRO A 38 -5.52 9.82 -4.07
C PRO A 38 -6.66 10.03 -5.08
N ALA A 39 -6.37 10.53 -6.29
CA ALA A 39 -7.38 10.71 -7.33
C ALA A 39 -7.93 9.39 -7.89
N THR A 40 -7.17 8.28 -7.77
CA THR A 40 -7.65 6.96 -8.17
C THR A 40 -8.43 6.26 -7.07
N GLU A 41 -8.05 6.51 -5.81
CA GLU A 41 -8.51 5.77 -4.64
C GLU A 41 -9.66 6.44 -3.87
N LEU A 42 -9.76 7.78 -3.89
CA LEU A 42 -10.72 8.53 -3.10
C LEU A 42 -11.77 9.21 -3.98
N GLU A 43 -13.04 8.86 -3.79
CA GLU A 43 -14.16 9.36 -4.61
C GLU A 43 -14.26 10.90 -4.61
N GLY A 44 -14.13 11.53 -3.45
CA GLY A 44 -14.18 13.01 -3.33
C GLY A 44 -12.95 13.74 -3.90
N PHE A 45 -11.85 13.02 -4.18
CA PHE A 45 -10.61 13.58 -4.75
C PHE A 45 -10.56 13.45 -6.28
N SER A 46 -11.70 13.22 -6.95
CA SER A 46 -11.78 12.98 -8.40
C SER A 46 -11.41 14.22 -9.24
N ILE A 47 -10.11 14.57 -9.32
CA ILE A 47 -9.58 15.70 -10.10
C ILE A 47 -9.66 15.46 -11.61
N ASP A 48 -9.92 14.22 -12.04
CA ASP A 48 -10.25 13.84 -13.42
C ASP A 48 -11.66 14.26 -13.84
N ARG A 49 -12.54 14.52 -12.87
CA ARG A 49 -13.95 14.90 -13.05
C ARG A 49 -14.22 16.25 -12.39
N PRO A 50 -14.05 17.37 -13.13
CA PRO A 50 -14.20 18.72 -12.61
C PRO A 50 -15.46 18.93 -11.76
N ASP A 51 -16.60 18.37 -12.19
CA ASP A 51 -17.89 18.59 -11.53
C ASP A 51 -18.09 17.77 -10.24
N SER A 52 -17.22 16.78 -9.98
CA SER A 52 -17.31 15.87 -8.84
C SER A 52 -16.22 16.09 -7.78
N THR A 53 -15.27 16.98 -8.03
CA THR A 53 -14.23 17.31 -7.04
C THR A 53 -14.82 18.12 -5.89
N GLU A 54 -14.60 17.67 -4.65
CA GLU A 54 -15.06 18.36 -3.43
C GLU A 54 -14.41 19.75 -3.26
N ASP A 55 -15.13 20.68 -2.63
CA ASP A 55 -14.71 22.08 -2.50
C ASP A 55 -13.48 22.25 -1.59
N ASP A 56 -13.31 21.39 -0.59
CA ASP A 56 -12.15 21.40 0.31
C ASP A 56 -10.87 20.93 -0.40
N VAL A 57 -10.98 19.96 -1.31
CA VAL A 57 -9.91 19.52 -2.22
C VAL A 57 -9.51 20.66 -3.15
N LEU A 58 -10.47 21.33 -3.79
CA LEU A 58 -10.19 22.49 -4.65
C LEU A 58 -9.54 23.63 -3.86
N SER A 59 -10.00 23.89 -2.63
CA SER A 59 -9.37 24.86 -1.73
C SER A 59 -7.93 24.48 -1.39
N ALA A 60 -7.65 23.19 -1.15
CA ALA A 60 -6.32 22.70 -0.84
C ALA A 60 -5.37 22.78 -2.05
N LEU A 61 -5.88 22.58 -3.26
CA LEU A 61 -5.12 22.58 -4.51
C LEU A 61 -5.16 23.92 -5.26
N ALA A 62 -5.68 24.99 -4.66
CA ALA A 62 -5.86 26.28 -5.33
C ALA A 62 -4.56 26.85 -5.96
N GLY A 63 -3.39 26.54 -5.38
CA GLY A 63 -2.09 26.91 -5.95
C GLY A 63 -1.75 26.19 -7.27
N LEU A 64 -2.38 25.05 -7.55
CA LEU A 64 -2.25 24.29 -8.80
C LEU A 64 -3.27 24.69 -9.86
N GLY A 65 -4.37 25.34 -9.48
CA GLY A 65 -5.38 25.86 -10.40
C GLY A 65 -6.80 25.65 -9.91
N ASP A 66 -7.75 26.21 -10.67
CA ASP A 66 -9.18 26.00 -10.45
C ASP A 66 -9.67 24.66 -11.05
N ARG A 67 -10.97 24.41 -10.89
CA ARG A 67 -11.69 23.22 -11.38
C ARG A 67 -11.47 22.91 -12.88
N ILE A 68 -11.16 23.90 -13.72
CA ILE A 68 -10.94 23.76 -15.16
C ILE A 68 -9.44 23.70 -15.50
N GLN A 69 -8.62 24.46 -14.79
CA GLN A 69 -7.18 24.55 -15.01
C GLN A 69 -6.45 23.32 -14.48
N LEU A 70 -6.86 22.80 -13.32
CA LEU A 70 -6.19 21.69 -12.65
C LEU A 70 -6.06 20.45 -13.55
N PRO A 71 -7.12 19.94 -14.21
CA PRO A 71 -6.98 18.76 -15.06
C PRO A 71 -6.07 18.97 -16.27
N ARG A 72 -6.07 20.18 -16.85
CA ARG A 72 -5.19 20.51 -17.98
C ARG A 72 -3.74 20.55 -17.56
N MET A 73 -3.47 21.18 -16.43
CA MET A 73 -2.14 21.21 -15.82
C MET A 73 -1.64 19.79 -15.55
N VAL A 74 -2.49 18.88 -15.05
CA VAL A 74 -2.15 17.47 -14.86
C VAL A 74 -1.70 16.80 -16.17
N ILE A 75 -2.38 17.06 -17.30
CA ILE A 75 -1.96 16.53 -18.61
C ILE A 75 -0.60 17.10 -19.05
N ASP A 76 -0.38 18.40 -18.82
CA ASP A 76 0.89 19.05 -19.20
C ASP A 76 2.07 18.52 -18.37
N ILE A 77 1.90 18.32 -17.05
CA ILE A 77 2.96 17.75 -16.20
C ILE A 77 3.20 16.26 -16.47
N LEU A 78 2.15 15.50 -16.81
CA LEU A 78 2.29 14.10 -17.21
C LEU A 78 3.11 13.99 -18.50
N TRP A 79 2.84 14.85 -19.48
CA TRP A 79 3.65 14.92 -20.68
C TRP A 79 5.11 15.31 -20.37
N ASP A 80 5.33 16.32 -19.53
CA ASP A 80 6.67 16.76 -19.17
C ASP A 80 7.45 15.61 -18.52
N TYR A 81 6.85 14.92 -17.55
CA TYR A 81 7.43 13.72 -16.93
C TYR A 81 7.77 12.63 -17.95
N LEU A 82 6.81 12.24 -18.79
CA LEU A 82 7.01 11.17 -19.78
C LEU A 82 8.11 11.54 -20.78
N SER A 83 8.15 12.79 -21.22
CA SER A 83 9.15 13.28 -22.17
C SER A 83 10.55 13.36 -21.56
N ARG A 84 10.66 13.80 -20.30
CA ARG A 84 11.94 13.91 -19.58
C ARG A 84 12.57 12.56 -19.30
N HIS A 85 11.74 11.56 -18.99
CA HIS A 85 12.17 10.20 -18.67
C HIS A 85 12.01 9.24 -19.86
N THR A 86 12.27 9.78 -21.07
CA THR A 86 12.37 9.04 -22.32
C THR A 86 13.69 9.40 -22.99
N ASP A 87 14.44 8.39 -23.45
CA ASP A 87 15.73 8.58 -24.07
C ASP A 87 15.62 9.12 -25.52
N LYS A 88 16.77 9.38 -26.14
CA LYS A 88 16.85 9.87 -27.53
C LYS A 88 16.28 8.91 -28.58
N ASN A 89 16.10 7.64 -28.26
CA ASN A 89 15.52 6.62 -29.13
C ASN A 89 14.00 6.48 -28.90
N GLY A 90 13.43 7.27 -27.99
CA GLY A 90 12.02 7.16 -27.61
C GLY A 90 11.75 6.07 -26.58
N GLU A 91 12.79 5.56 -25.88
CA GLU A 91 12.64 4.50 -24.89
C GLU A 91 12.47 5.05 -23.47
N PRO A 92 11.46 4.59 -22.71
CA PRO A 92 11.31 4.98 -21.31
C PRO A 92 12.54 4.60 -20.48
N VAL A 93 12.99 5.52 -19.63
CA VAL A 93 14.11 5.33 -18.70
C VAL A 93 13.58 5.15 -17.28
N PHE A 94 14.20 4.27 -16.50
CA PHE A 94 13.78 3.90 -15.14
C PHE A 94 14.91 4.03 -14.12
N ASN A 95 15.85 4.93 -14.38
CA ASN A 95 17.07 5.09 -13.60
C ASN A 95 16.83 5.47 -12.12
N GLY A 96 17.74 5.05 -11.24
CA GLY A 96 17.72 5.36 -9.81
C GLY A 96 18.27 6.75 -9.45
N GLY A 97 19.14 7.33 -10.27
CA GLY A 97 19.73 8.65 -10.02
C GLY A 97 20.44 8.73 -8.67
N ASP A 98 20.13 9.77 -7.90
CA ASP A 98 20.75 10.06 -6.61
C ASP A 98 20.29 9.15 -5.46
N TYR A 99 19.28 8.30 -5.69
CA TYR A 99 18.92 7.27 -4.73
C TYR A 99 19.98 6.15 -4.66
N VAL A 100 20.78 5.96 -5.72
CA VAL A 100 21.89 5.02 -5.72
C VAL A 100 23.05 5.64 -4.94
N SER A 101 23.42 4.99 -3.83
CA SER A 101 24.52 5.41 -2.93
C SER A 101 25.61 4.33 -2.86
N SER A 102 26.72 4.61 -2.18
CA SER A 102 27.72 3.58 -1.82
C SER A 102 27.68 3.33 -0.31
N LEU A 103 28.13 2.14 0.09
CA LEU A 103 28.30 1.79 1.50
C LEU A 103 29.47 2.56 2.13
N ASP A 104 30.55 2.81 1.37
CA ASP A 104 31.64 3.67 1.81
C ASP A 104 31.31 5.14 1.45
N PRO A 105 31.13 6.04 2.43
CA PRO A 105 30.86 7.45 2.16
C PRO A 105 31.97 8.17 1.37
N ASN A 106 33.18 7.58 1.29
CA ASN A 106 34.29 8.12 0.52
C ASN A 106 34.27 7.68 -0.96
N GLU A 107 33.43 6.73 -1.33
CA GLU A 107 33.28 6.24 -2.70
C GLU A 107 31.94 6.70 -3.28
N ALA A 108 31.98 7.48 -4.37
CA ALA A 108 30.77 7.89 -5.06
C ALA A 108 30.38 6.83 -6.10
N PRO A 109 29.08 6.46 -6.22
CA PRO A 109 28.61 5.62 -7.32
C PRO A 109 28.95 6.21 -8.68
N SER A 110 29.30 5.34 -9.63
CA SER A 110 29.61 5.75 -11.00
C SER A 110 28.38 6.32 -11.71
N GLU A 111 28.58 7.10 -12.77
CA GLU A 111 27.47 7.61 -13.59
C GLU A 111 26.66 6.47 -14.23
N GLU A 112 27.32 5.35 -14.53
CA GLU A 112 26.67 4.15 -15.06
C GLU A 112 25.78 3.50 -14.00
N GLN A 113 26.22 3.42 -12.74
CA GLN A 113 25.41 2.91 -11.64
C GLN A 113 24.18 3.77 -11.35
N ARG A 114 24.31 5.11 -11.44
CA ARG A 114 23.16 6.02 -11.29
C ARG A 114 22.13 5.88 -12.41
N ARG A 115 22.55 5.37 -13.58
CA ARG A 115 21.70 5.13 -14.74
C ARG A 115 21.05 3.75 -14.75
N LEU A 116 21.34 2.89 -13.77
CA LEU A 116 20.71 1.58 -13.65
C LEU A 116 19.21 1.73 -13.42
N ASP A 117 18.44 0.98 -14.20
CA ASP A 117 17.02 0.83 -13.98
C ASP A 117 16.76 -0.02 -12.73
N LEU A 118 15.81 0.42 -11.90
CA LEU A 118 15.49 -0.22 -10.62
C LEU A 118 14.06 -0.76 -10.59
N VAL A 119 13.84 -1.85 -9.86
CA VAL A 119 12.50 -2.40 -9.58
C VAL A 119 11.59 -1.38 -8.91
N GLU A 120 12.12 -0.53 -8.03
CA GLU A 120 11.36 0.58 -7.44
C GLU A 120 10.76 1.48 -8.53
N SER A 121 11.56 1.85 -9.54
CA SER A 121 11.13 2.70 -10.65
C SER A 121 10.12 2.01 -11.56
N TYR A 122 10.31 0.72 -11.87
CA TYR A 122 9.34 -0.05 -12.63
C TYR A 122 8.01 -0.17 -11.89
N SER A 123 8.04 -0.51 -10.59
CA SER A 123 6.84 -0.63 -9.76
C SER A 123 6.08 0.69 -9.65
N MET A 124 6.78 1.78 -9.33
CA MET A 124 6.22 3.13 -9.26
C MET A 124 5.62 3.57 -10.60
N SER A 125 6.26 3.21 -11.71
CA SER A 125 5.77 3.50 -13.05
C SER A 125 4.48 2.74 -13.39
N VAL A 126 4.30 1.50 -12.91
CA VAL A 126 3.02 0.78 -13.06
C VAL A 126 1.90 1.56 -12.38
N THR A 127 2.07 1.91 -11.10
CA THR A 127 1.08 2.69 -10.34
C THR A 127 0.78 4.04 -11.01
N LEU A 128 1.82 4.81 -11.37
CA LEU A 128 1.67 6.11 -12.02
C LEU A 128 0.97 6.00 -13.38
N CYS A 129 1.40 5.07 -14.24
CA CYS A 129 0.81 4.91 -15.57
C CYS A 129 -0.66 4.48 -15.50
N LEU A 130 -1.03 3.61 -14.54
CA LEU A 130 -2.43 3.21 -14.34
C LEU A 130 -3.28 4.38 -13.82
N ALA A 131 -2.73 5.17 -12.90
CA ALA A 131 -3.39 6.37 -12.41
C ALA A 131 -3.59 7.41 -13.52
N ALA A 132 -2.54 7.65 -14.31
CA ALA A 132 -2.56 8.56 -15.45
C ALA A 132 -3.51 8.09 -16.57
N ALA A 133 -3.52 6.79 -16.90
CA ALA A 133 -4.44 6.22 -17.89
C ALA A 133 -5.91 6.34 -17.43
N GLY A 134 -6.18 6.04 -16.15
CA GLY A 134 -7.51 6.21 -15.56
C GLY A 134 -7.96 7.67 -15.55
N PHE A 135 -7.05 8.59 -15.22
CA PHE A 135 -7.28 10.03 -15.27
C PHE A 135 -7.59 10.50 -16.70
N SER A 136 -6.71 10.18 -17.66
CA SER A 136 -6.84 10.59 -19.06
C SER A 136 -8.14 10.06 -19.68
N LYS A 137 -8.45 8.78 -19.46
CA LYS A 137 -9.72 8.18 -19.93
C LYS A 137 -10.94 8.90 -19.38
N SER A 138 -10.97 9.19 -18.09
CA SER A 138 -12.11 9.85 -17.44
C SER A 138 -12.24 11.31 -17.88
N PHE A 139 -11.12 12.04 -17.93
CA PHE A 139 -11.09 13.44 -18.34
C PHE A 139 -11.46 13.60 -19.82
N SER A 140 -11.00 12.70 -20.70
CA SER A 140 -11.27 12.73 -22.15
C SER A 140 -12.76 12.79 -22.50
N ALA A 141 -13.61 12.17 -21.66
CA ALA A 141 -15.07 12.16 -21.84
C ALA A 141 -15.67 13.58 -21.75
N SER A 142 -15.03 14.48 -21.01
CA SER A 142 -15.46 15.89 -20.86
C SER A 142 -14.83 16.84 -21.89
N VAL A 143 -13.81 16.39 -22.65
CA VAL A 143 -13.05 17.24 -23.56
C VAL A 143 -13.70 17.31 -24.94
N THR A 144 -14.07 18.53 -25.35
CA THR A 144 -14.60 18.82 -26.70
C THR A 144 -13.58 19.47 -27.64
N ARG A 145 -12.56 20.13 -27.09
CA ARG A 145 -11.55 20.90 -27.86
C ARG A 145 -10.59 19.96 -28.62
N PRO A 146 -10.45 20.07 -29.96
CA PRO A 146 -9.60 19.18 -30.75
C PRO A 146 -8.12 19.16 -30.32
N ALA A 147 -7.53 20.32 -30.04
CA ALA A 147 -6.12 20.40 -29.64
C ALA A 147 -5.85 19.66 -28.32
N LEU A 148 -6.77 19.75 -27.35
CA LEU A 148 -6.63 19.04 -26.07
C LEU A 148 -6.85 17.53 -26.23
N ARG A 149 -7.70 17.10 -27.18
CA ARG A 149 -7.84 15.68 -27.52
C ARG A 149 -6.58 15.09 -28.16
N ALA A 150 -5.96 15.83 -29.08
CA ALA A 150 -4.69 15.41 -29.68
C ALA A 150 -3.61 15.26 -28.60
N ARG A 151 -3.54 16.23 -27.68
CA ARG A 151 -2.61 16.16 -26.54
C ARG A 151 -2.85 14.97 -25.62
N LEU A 152 -4.11 14.66 -25.32
CA LEU A 152 -4.47 13.47 -24.54
C LEU A 152 -4.01 12.19 -25.24
N ALA A 153 -4.19 12.09 -26.56
CA ALA A 153 -3.75 10.92 -27.32
C ALA A 153 -2.23 10.73 -27.28
N GLU A 154 -1.44 11.81 -27.38
CA GLU A 154 0.02 11.76 -27.23
C GLU A 154 0.44 11.26 -25.84
N VAL A 155 -0.22 11.76 -24.79
CA VAL A 155 0.03 11.34 -23.41
C VAL A 155 -0.37 9.87 -23.21
N ASP A 156 -1.51 9.45 -23.74
CA ASP A 156 -1.97 8.05 -23.65
C ASP A 156 -1.01 7.08 -24.35
N GLU A 157 -0.46 7.44 -25.51
CA GLU A 157 0.54 6.64 -26.21
C GLU A 157 1.82 6.48 -25.38
N ALA A 158 2.34 7.58 -24.83
CA ALA A 158 3.52 7.57 -23.99
C ALA A 158 3.30 6.80 -22.66
N ILE A 159 2.12 6.92 -22.05
CA ILE A 159 1.71 6.14 -20.87
C ILE A 159 1.74 4.64 -21.20
N ASN A 160 1.14 4.23 -22.33
CA ASN A 160 1.09 2.83 -22.73
C ASN A 160 2.47 2.25 -23.00
N ARG A 161 3.34 3.02 -23.67
CA ARG A 161 4.73 2.60 -23.91
C ARG A 161 5.49 2.40 -22.61
N ARG A 162 5.43 3.38 -21.70
CA ARG A 162 6.10 3.30 -20.38
C ARG A 162 5.55 2.18 -19.51
N LEU A 163 4.23 1.98 -19.47
CA LEU A 163 3.60 0.89 -18.73
C LEU A 163 4.10 -0.47 -19.23
N THR A 164 4.14 -0.65 -20.55
CA THR A 164 4.63 -1.90 -21.15
C THR A 164 6.09 -2.16 -20.80
N ALA A 165 6.94 -1.13 -20.88
CA ALA A 165 8.35 -1.22 -20.49
C ALA A 165 8.54 -1.55 -19.01
N ALA A 166 7.76 -0.92 -18.12
CA ALA A 166 7.78 -1.20 -16.69
C ALA A 166 7.38 -2.66 -16.37
N MET A 167 6.33 -3.17 -17.03
CA MET A 167 5.87 -4.56 -16.85
C MET A 167 6.93 -5.57 -17.30
N VAL A 168 7.63 -5.30 -18.40
CA VAL A 168 8.74 -6.14 -18.85
C VAL A 168 9.93 -6.07 -17.90
N GLY A 169 10.27 -4.88 -17.39
CA GLY A 169 11.27 -4.70 -16.35
C GLY A 169 10.96 -5.56 -15.11
N LEU A 170 9.72 -5.51 -14.62
CA LEU A 170 9.26 -6.34 -13.50
C LEU A 170 9.31 -7.83 -13.80
N LEU A 171 8.97 -8.28 -15.01
CA LEU A 171 9.07 -9.69 -15.38
C LEU A 171 10.51 -10.19 -15.35
N ARG A 172 11.43 -9.40 -15.89
CA ARG A 172 12.87 -9.72 -16.00
C ARG A 172 13.64 -9.49 -14.70
N SER A 173 13.00 -8.91 -13.69
CA SER A 173 13.58 -8.72 -12.35
C SER A 173 13.10 -9.76 -11.34
N PHE A 174 12.16 -10.64 -11.74
CA PHE A 174 11.73 -11.75 -10.89
C PHE A 174 12.75 -12.88 -10.94
N THR A 175 13.18 -13.36 -9.78
CA THR A 175 14.21 -14.38 -9.63
C THR A 175 13.69 -15.56 -8.82
N LEU A 176 14.07 -16.75 -9.24
CA LEU A 176 14.09 -17.97 -8.41
C LEU A 176 15.55 -18.19 -8.04
N ASN A 177 15.80 -18.49 -6.76
CA ASN A 177 17.14 -18.75 -6.25
C ASN A 177 17.12 -20.11 -5.55
N VAL A 178 17.65 -21.15 -6.21
CA VAL A 178 17.83 -22.46 -5.57
C VAL A 178 18.99 -22.40 -4.58
N LEU A 179 18.75 -22.82 -3.35
CA LEU A 179 19.79 -22.89 -2.32
C LEU A 179 20.61 -24.18 -2.49
N ASP A 180 21.93 -24.03 -2.50
CA ASP A 180 22.83 -25.18 -2.51
C ASP A 180 22.84 -25.89 -1.16
N ALA A 181 22.81 -27.22 -1.19
CA ALA A 181 22.83 -28.05 0.01
C ALA A 181 24.16 -27.84 0.78
N GLY A 182 24.05 -27.53 2.07
CA GLY A 182 25.16 -27.19 2.95
C GLY A 182 25.71 -25.78 2.78
N SER A 183 25.08 -24.93 1.95
CA SER A 183 25.47 -23.52 1.82
C SER A 183 25.12 -22.71 3.06
N GLN A 184 25.80 -21.57 3.23
CA GLN A 184 25.49 -20.62 4.30
C GLN A 184 24.05 -20.09 4.18
N ALA A 185 23.58 -19.85 2.96
CA ALA A 185 22.21 -19.40 2.70
C ALA A 185 21.16 -20.43 3.15
N GLU A 186 21.37 -21.72 2.86
CA GLU A 186 20.51 -22.79 3.37
C GLU A 186 20.53 -22.85 4.90
N SER A 187 21.72 -22.77 5.50
CA SER A 187 21.88 -22.76 6.95
C SER A 187 21.17 -21.58 7.62
N ASN A 188 21.23 -20.39 7.02
CA ASN A 188 20.57 -19.19 7.51
C ASN A 188 19.04 -19.33 7.45
N LEU A 189 18.51 -19.82 6.32
CA LEU A 189 17.07 -20.12 6.18
C LEU A 189 16.61 -21.10 7.26
N LEU A 190 17.33 -22.21 7.44
CA LEU A 190 16.98 -23.22 8.44
C LEU A 190 17.09 -22.70 9.87
N THR A 191 18.09 -21.86 10.16
CA THR A 191 18.26 -21.24 11.48
C THR A 191 17.08 -20.31 11.80
N MET A 192 16.65 -19.51 10.81
CA MET A 192 15.49 -18.62 10.92
C MET A 192 14.20 -19.42 11.11
N LEU A 193 13.97 -20.46 10.30
CA LEU A 193 12.80 -21.35 10.44
C LEU A 193 12.77 -22.10 11.78
N GLY A 194 13.94 -22.50 12.27
CA GLY A 194 14.11 -23.18 13.56
C GLY A 194 14.07 -22.25 14.77
N GLN A 195 14.14 -20.93 14.57
CA GLN A 195 14.28 -19.91 15.63
C GLN A 195 15.47 -20.23 16.55
N GLY A 196 16.62 -20.52 15.93
CA GLY A 196 17.84 -20.94 16.62
C GLY A 196 17.85 -22.41 17.10
N ARG A 197 16.77 -23.18 16.90
CA ARG A 197 16.74 -24.64 17.13
C ARG A 197 17.10 -25.38 15.85
N SER A 198 17.69 -26.57 16.00
CA SER A 198 17.98 -27.44 14.84
C SER A 198 16.68 -27.89 14.17
N VAL A 199 16.55 -27.63 12.87
CA VAL A 199 15.44 -28.16 12.04
C VAL A 199 15.73 -29.63 11.74
N GLY A 200 14.93 -30.53 12.31
CA GLY A 200 15.05 -31.97 12.07
C GLY A 200 14.47 -32.41 10.72
N ARG A 201 14.67 -33.67 10.36
CA ARG A 201 14.13 -34.25 9.11
C ARG A 201 12.61 -34.11 8.99
N ASP A 202 11.88 -34.35 10.07
CA ASP A 202 10.41 -34.26 10.06
C ASP A 202 9.93 -32.83 9.76
N SER A 203 10.63 -31.82 10.28
CA SER A 203 10.35 -30.40 10.01
C SER A 203 10.66 -30.04 8.56
N LEU A 204 11.76 -30.53 8.00
CA LEU A 204 12.06 -30.37 6.56
C LEU A 204 11.00 -31.02 5.67
N SER A 205 10.58 -32.25 5.98
CA SER A 205 9.50 -32.92 5.25
C SER A 205 8.17 -32.16 5.34
N MET A 206 7.88 -31.54 6.49
CA MET A 206 6.72 -30.65 6.64
C MET A 206 6.87 -29.40 5.77
N LEU A 207 8.03 -28.76 5.77
CA LEU A 207 8.28 -27.57 4.94
C LEU A 207 8.10 -27.88 3.45
N HIS A 208 8.65 -29.00 2.97
CA HIS A 208 8.47 -29.42 1.58
C HIS A 208 6.99 -29.62 1.23
N ARG A 209 6.23 -30.27 2.11
CA ARG A 209 4.78 -30.46 1.92
C ARG A 209 4.03 -29.12 1.89
N ASP A 210 4.39 -28.18 2.75
CA ASP A 210 3.73 -26.88 2.83
C ASP A 210 4.11 -25.96 1.65
N LEU A 211 5.28 -26.18 1.03
CA LEU A 211 5.74 -25.50 -0.18
C LEU A 211 5.30 -26.19 -1.49
N GLU A 212 4.72 -27.39 -1.44
CA GLU A 212 4.25 -28.11 -2.62
C GLU A 212 3.30 -27.30 -3.52
N PRO A 213 2.32 -26.53 -2.98
CA PRO A 213 1.49 -25.67 -3.81
C PRO A 213 2.29 -24.63 -4.61
N VAL A 214 3.35 -24.07 -4.01
CA VAL A 214 4.24 -23.11 -4.69
C VAL A 214 5.02 -23.83 -5.78
N ARG A 215 5.61 -25.00 -5.46
CA ARG A 215 6.38 -25.80 -6.44
C ARG A 215 5.56 -26.18 -7.66
N SER A 216 4.31 -26.56 -7.46
CA SER A 216 3.43 -27.00 -8.55
C SER A 216 3.17 -25.92 -9.61
N LEU A 217 3.36 -24.64 -9.25
CA LEU A 217 3.16 -23.49 -10.13
C LEU A 217 4.44 -23.04 -10.84
N LEU A 218 5.62 -23.51 -10.43
CA LEU A 218 6.89 -23.12 -11.02
C LEU A 218 7.06 -23.52 -12.50
N PRO A 219 6.57 -24.69 -12.98
CA PRO A 219 6.64 -25.04 -14.39
C PRO A 219 5.93 -24.05 -15.34
N ASP A 220 4.95 -23.29 -14.82
CA ASP A 220 4.17 -22.33 -15.63
C ASP A 220 4.94 -21.01 -15.88
N LEU A 221 6.12 -20.83 -15.28
CA LEU A 221 6.99 -19.67 -15.48
C LEU A 221 7.73 -19.76 -16.82
N SER A 222 7.10 -19.29 -17.88
CA SER A 222 7.62 -19.39 -19.26
C SER A 222 8.23 -18.09 -19.82
N ILE A 223 7.95 -16.92 -19.24
CA ILE A 223 8.32 -15.61 -19.81
C ILE A 223 9.32 -14.88 -18.91
N GLY A 224 10.51 -14.53 -19.41
CA GLY A 224 11.41 -13.57 -18.74
C GLY A 224 12.18 -14.08 -17.53
N VAL A 225 12.20 -15.39 -17.28
CA VAL A 225 12.96 -16.05 -16.20
C VAL A 225 13.84 -17.13 -16.80
N ALA A 226 15.11 -17.19 -16.38
CA ALA A 226 15.98 -18.31 -16.74
C ALA A 226 15.44 -19.59 -16.07
N GLN A 227 15.24 -20.66 -16.85
CA GLN A 227 14.77 -21.91 -16.28
C GLN A 227 15.88 -22.57 -15.46
N GLU A 228 15.68 -22.72 -14.15
CA GLU A 228 16.55 -23.50 -13.28
C GLU A 228 16.15 -24.98 -13.36
N ALA A 229 16.78 -25.73 -14.28
CA ALA A 229 16.54 -27.17 -14.46
C ALA A 229 16.68 -27.96 -13.15
N ASP A 230 17.63 -27.57 -12.30
CA ASP A 230 17.96 -28.22 -11.03
C ASP A 230 16.80 -28.27 -10.03
N LEU A 231 15.87 -27.31 -10.06
CA LEU A 231 14.74 -27.27 -9.14
C LEU A 231 13.63 -28.25 -9.55
N PHE A 232 13.51 -28.52 -10.85
CA PHE A 232 12.61 -29.53 -11.40
C PHE A 232 13.20 -30.94 -11.26
N ASP A 233 14.53 -31.04 -11.28
CA ASP A 233 15.25 -32.33 -11.19
C ASP A 233 15.43 -32.82 -9.74
N ASN A 234 15.43 -31.93 -8.75
CA ASN A 234 15.55 -32.32 -7.34
C ASN A 234 14.50 -31.62 -6.42
N PRO A 235 13.40 -32.32 -6.06
CA PRO A 235 12.34 -31.75 -5.24
C PRO A 235 12.75 -31.45 -3.78
N ASP A 236 13.88 -31.99 -3.32
CA ASP A 236 14.37 -31.79 -1.95
C ASP A 236 15.19 -30.49 -1.79
N ARG A 237 15.50 -29.77 -2.88
CA ARG A 237 16.25 -28.50 -2.77
C ARG A 237 15.38 -27.36 -2.26
N LEU A 238 15.87 -26.61 -1.26
CA LEU A 238 15.23 -25.37 -0.82
C LEU A 238 15.46 -24.26 -1.85
N PHE A 239 14.57 -23.29 -1.88
CA PHE A 239 14.63 -22.17 -2.81
C PHE A 239 14.00 -20.92 -2.19
N GLU A 240 14.26 -19.77 -2.80
CA GLU A 240 13.58 -18.49 -2.54
C GLU A 240 13.04 -17.91 -3.85
N CYS A 241 11.98 -17.10 -3.78
CA CYS A 241 11.48 -16.39 -4.95
C CYS A 241 11.01 -14.97 -4.61
N GLY A 242 11.08 -14.08 -5.60
CA GLY A 242 10.74 -12.69 -5.43
C GLY A 242 11.40 -11.82 -6.50
N TRP A 243 11.52 -10.53 -6.22
CA TRP A 243 12.18 -9.57 -7.10
C TRP A 243 13.56 -9.20 -6.56
N THR A 244 14.55 -9.18 -7.44
CA THR A 244 15.85 -8.56 -7.17
C THR A 244 15.74 -7.03 -7.34
N TRP A 245 16.84 -6.28 -7.24
CA TRP A 245 16.81 -4.82 -7.27
C TRP A 245 16.64 -4.21 -8.67
N GLY A 246 16.95 -4.95 -9.72
CA GLY A 246 16.86 -4.54 -11.12
C GLY A 246 16.69 -5.75 -12.04
N VAL A 247 16.94 -5.59 -13.34
CA VAL A 247 16.91 -6.72 -14.27
C VAL A 247 18.01 -7.72 -13.91
N ALA A 248 17.65 -8.99 -13.72
CA ALA A 248 18.60 -10.04 -13.37
C ALA A 248 19.60 -10.29 -14.51
N ALA A 249 20.86 -10.56 -14.17
CA ALA A 249 21.96 -10.68 -15.13
C ALA A 249 21.72 -11.76 -16.20
N ASP A 250 20.99 -12.82 -15.85
CA ASP A 250 20.63 -13.95 -16.69
C ASP A 250 19.20 -13.86 -17.28
N ALA A 251 18.49 -12.75 -17.06
CA ALA A 251 17.09 -12.63 -17.48
C ALA A 251 16.94 -12.59 -19.01
N PRO A 252 16.21 -13.56 -19.61
CA PRO A 252 16.00 -13.58 -21.05
C PRO A 252 15.12 -12.40 -21.50
N PRO A 253 15.24 -11.95 -22.76
CA PRO A 253 14.35 -10.95 -23.32
C PRO A 253 12.91 -11.48 -23.41
N VAL A 254 11.94 -10.59 -23.24
CA VAL A 254 10.51 -10.89 -23.36
C VAL A 254 10.07 -10.64 -24.80
N GLU A 255 9.42 -11.62 -25.42
CA GLU A 255 8.86 -11.45 -26.77
C GLU A 255 7.64 -10.52 -26.73
N LEU A 256 7.65 -9.46 -27.55
CA LEU A 256 6.56 -8.49 -27.69
C LEU A 256 6.07 -8.43 -29.14
N SER A 257 4.86 -7.93 -29.37
CA SER A 257 4.41 -7.62 -30.72
C SER A 257 5.24 -6.47 -31.31
N ALA A 258 5.27 -6.38 -32.64
CA ALA A 258 6.05 -5.36 -33.34
C ALA A 258 5.63 -3.92 -32.99
N GLU A 259 4.37 -3.71 -32.60
CA GLU A 259 3.82 -2.40 -32.21
C GLU A 259 4.37 -1.91 -30.87
N HIS A 260 4.66 -2.83 -29.95
CA HIS A 260 5.17 -2.52 -28.61
C HIS A 260 6.64 -2.90 -28.43
N ALA A 261 7.37 -3.18 -29.52
CA ALA A 261 8.77 -3.58 -29.44
C ALA A 261 9.66 -2.40 -29.01
N PHE A 262 10.51 -2.65 -28.02
CA PHE A 262 11.56 -1.74 -27.56
C PHE A 262 12.83 -2.50 -27.20
N ILE A 263 13.94 -1.76 -27.08
CA ILE A 263 15.23 -2.32 -26.68
C ILE A 263 15.19 -2.74 -25.22
N GLN A 264 15.46 -4.03 -24.96
CA GLN A 264 15.54 -4.58 -23.61
C GLN A 264 17.02 -4.72 -23.20
N PRO A 265 17.54 -3.84 -22.32
CA PRO A 265 18.96 -3.87 -21.93
C PRO A 265 19.31 -5.15 -21.16
N PRO A 266 20.60 -5.57 -21.15
CA PRO A 266 21.06 -6.66 -20.29
C PRO A 266 20.87 -6.29 -18.82
N GLY A 267 20.71 -7.32 -17.98
CA GLY A 267 20.63 -7.15 -16.53
C GLY A 267 22.01 -7.09 -15.87
N TYR A 268 22.04 -6.52 -14.68
CA TYR A 268 23.22 -6.48 -13.80
C TYR A 268 22.95 -7.04 -12.42
N ALA A 269 21.67 -7.20 -12.04
CA ALA A 269 21.33 -7.65 -10.72
C ALA A 269 21.66 -9.13 -10.54
N ALA A 270 22.23 -9.48 -9.39
CA ALA A 270 22.37 -10.88 -9.00
C ALA A 270 21.00 -11.57 -8.99
N SER A 271 20.97 -12.83 -9.45
CA SER A 271 19.76 -13.66 -9.58
C SER A 271 19.30 -14.19 -8.22
N ARG A 272 19.04 -13.26 -7.28
CA ARG A 272 18.58 -13.54 -5.92
C ARG A 272 17.51 -12.53 -5.51
N PRO A 273 16.45 -12.96 -4.81
CA PRO A 273 15.40 -12.04 -4.40
C PRO A 273 15.87 -11.11 -3.28
N SER A 274 15.35 -9.89 -3.27
CA SER A 274 15.48 -8.92 -2.18
C SER A 274 14.10 -8.70 -1.56
N LEU A 275 14.00 -8.77 -0.22
CA LEU A 275 12.74 -8.54 0.49
C LEU A 275 12.18 -7.14 0.21
N TYR A 276 13.03 -6.11 0.18
CA TYR A 276 12.61 -4.74 -0.09
C TYR A 276 11.96 -4.62 -1.47
N PHE A 277 12.69 -5.01 -2.52
CA PHE A 277 12.20 -4.89 -3.90
C PHE A 277 11.05 -5.86 -4.20
N THR A 278 10.98 -6.99 -3.50
CA THR A 278 9.81 -7.87 -3.53
C THR A 278 8.57 -7.15 -3.01
N VAL A 279 8.64 -6.51 -1.83
CA VAL A 279 7.51 -5.74 -1.29
C VAL A 279 7.14 -4.57 -2.20
N SER A 280 8.12 -3.82 -2.70
CA SER A 280 7.89 -2.74 -3.65
C SER A 280 7.17 -3.21 -4.92
N ALA A 281 7.61 -4.33 -5.50
CA ALA A 281 6.96 -4.91 -6.68
C ALA A 281 5.53 -5.39 -6.36
N LEU A 282 5.32 -6.04 -5.21
CA LEU A 282 4.00 -6.54 -4.82
C LEU A 282 2.98 -5.39 -4.60
N ASP A 283 3.41 -4.27 -4.01
CA ASP A 283 2.55 -3.09 -3.81
C ASP A 283 2.12 -2.51 -5.18
N GLY A 284 3.05 -2.22 -6.10
CA GLY A 284 2.69 -1.64 -7.42
C GLY A 284 1.91 -2.60 -8.34
N LEU A 285 2.19 -3.90 -8.26
CA LEU A 285 1.38 -4.92 -8.96
C LEU A 285 -0.04 -5.04 -8.39
N GLY A 286 -0.25 -4.67 -7.11
CA GLY A 286 -1.58 -4.58 -6.52
C GLY A 286 -2.52 -3.66 -7.31
N ASP A 287 -2.01 -2.54 -7.81
CA ASP A 287 -2.78 -1.58 -8.61
C ASP A 287 -3.13 -2.14 -10.00
N LEU A 288 -2.22 -2.91 -10.59
CA LEU A 288 -2.42 -3.59 -11.88
C LEU A 288 -3.60 -4.58 -11.83
N PHE A 289 -3.74 -5.28 -10.70
CA PHE A 289 -4.79 -6.30 -10.52
C PHE A 289 -6.08 -5.76 -9.88
N SER A 290 -6.09 -4.46 -9.56
CA SER A 290 -7.21 -3.81 -8.89
C SER A 290 -8.53 -3.95 -9.67
N PRO A 291 -9.68 -4.00 -8.98
CA PRO A 291 -10.99 -3.97 -9.64
C PRO A 291 -11.21 -2.74 -10.52
N ARG A 292 -10.55 -1.61 -10.19
CA ARG A 292 -10.60 -0.37 -10.96
C ARG A 292 -9.94 -0.55 -12.32
N THR A 293 -8.70 -1.03 -12.37
CA THR A 293 -7.94 -1.26 -13.62
C THR A 293 -8.71 -2.17 -14.57
N ARG A 294 -9.32 -3.24 -14.04
CA ARG A 294 -10.18 -4.14 -14.81
C ARG A 294 -11.46 -3.48 -15.31
N ARG A 295 -12.19 -2.76 -14.45
CA ARG A 295 -13.45 -2.08 -14.78
C ARG A 295 -13.27 -1.01 -15.85
N LEU A 296 -12.16 -0.29 -15.79
CA LEU A 296 -11.83 0.77 -16.74
C LEU A 296 -11.18 0.21 -18.01
N SER A 297 -10.91 -1.09 -18.13
CA SER A 297 -10.25 -1.70 -19.30
C SER A 297 -9.01 -0.90 -19.75
N LEU A 298 -8.08 -0.65 -18.82
CA LEU A 298 -6.92 0.20 -19.06
C LEU A 298 -5.78 -0.50 -19.82
N LEU A 299 -5.82 -1.84 -19.93
CA LEU A 299 -4.72 -2.63 -20.50
C LEU A 299 -4.97 -3.03 -21.95
N SER A 300 -3.95 -2.86 -22.80
CA SER A 300 -3.88 -3.39 -24.16
C SER A 300 -3.78 -4.93 -24.19
N GLY A 301 -3.88 -5.53 -25.37
CA GLY A 301 -3.78 -7.00 -25.51
C GLY A 301 -2.44 -7.57 -25.03
N ASP A 302 -1.32 -6.92 -25.41
CA ASP A 302 0.01 -7.32 -24.93
C ASP A 302 0.15 -7.12 -23.43
N GLN A 303 -0.34 -5.99 -22.91
CA GLN A 303 -0.31 -5.72 -21.47
C GLN A 303 -1.16 -6.72 -20.68
N GLN A 304 -2.29 -7.22 -21.20
CA GLN A 304 -3.07 -8.28 -20.55
C GLN A 304 -2.28 -9.60 -20.46
N ARG A 305 -1.51 -9.95 -21.50
CA ARG A 305 -0.63 -11.12 -21.48
C ARG A 305 0.48 -10.95 -20.44
N LEU A 306 1.14 -9.78 -20.42
CA LEU A 306 2.18 -9.46 -19.43
C LEU A 306 1.61 -9.45 -18.01
N ALA A 307 0.42 -8.87 -17.80
CA ALA A 307 -0.25 -8.83 -16.51
C ALA A 307 -0.57 -10.24 -16.00
N SER A 308 -0.99 -11.15 -16.87
CA SER A 308 -1.24 -12.56 -16.50
C SER A 308 0.05 -13.25 -16.04
N ALA A 309 1.17 -12.99 -16.72
CA ALA A 309 2.48 -13.53 -16.34
C ALA A 309 3.01 -12.93 -15.02
N LEU A 310 2.75 -11.65 -14.76
CA LEU A 310 3.08 -10.98 -13.49
C LEU A 310 2.19 -11.47 -12.34
N GLN A 311 0.90 -11.73 -12.60
CA GLN A 311 -0.04 -12.26 -11.60
C GLN A 311 0.44 -13.61 -11.05
N LEU A 312 0.89 -14.52 -11.92
CA LEU A 312 1.45 -15.80 -11.48
C LEU A 312 2.64 -15.62 -10.52
N ARG A 313 3.56 -14.71 -10.83
CA ARG A 313 4.73 -14.39 -9.99
C ARG A 313 4.34 -13.73 -8.67
N TRP A 314 3.36 -12.84 -8.73
CA TRP A 314 2.81 -12.15 -7.59
C TRP A 314 2.16 -13.14 -6.60
N ASP A 315 1.41 -14.11 -7.13
CA ASP A 315 0.82 -15.19 -6.35
C ASP A 315 1.88 -16.15 -5.79
N LEU A 316 2.93 -16.46 -6.56
CA LEU A 316 4.04 -17.32 -6.12
C LEU A 316 4.82 -16.71 -4.96
N ALA A 317 5.24 -15.45 -5.10
CA ALA A 317 6.02 -14.76 -4.06
C ALA A 317 5.22 -14.63 -2.75
N GLN A 318 3.96 -14.20 -2.83
CA GLN A 318 3.11 -14.13 -1.62
C GLN A 318 2.94 -15.49 -0.96
N GLN A 319 2.65 -16.55 -1.73
CA GLN A 319 2.48 -17.89 -1.15
C GLN A 319 3.76 -18.41 -0.51
N TYR A 320 4.90 -18.24 -1.19
CA TYR A 320 6.20 -18.61 -0.66
C TYR A 320 6.48 -17.92 0.68
N TRP A 321 6.50 -16.59 0.69
CA TRP A 321 6.84 -15.82 1.89
C TRP A 321 5.80 -15.99 3.01
N SER A 322 4.52 -16.14 2.67
CA SER A 322 3.45 -16.40 3.64
C SER A 322 3.58 -17.79 4.30
N THR A 323 4.03 -18.80 3.56
CA THR A 323 4.35 -20.14 4.09
C THR A 323 5.58 -20.08 4.99
N ILE A 324 6.66 -19.43 4.54
CA ILE A 324 7.90 -19.28 5.30
C ILE A 324 7.66 -18.51 6.62
N ALA A 325 6.94 -17.39 6.56
CA ALA A 325 6.65 -16.55 7.72
C ALA A 325 5.83 -17.27 8.82
N ARG A 326 4.98 -18.22 8.43
CA ARG A 326 4.05 -18.94 9.32
C ARG A 326 4.45 -20.40 9.56
N PHE A 327 5.64 -20.79 9.12
CA PHE A 327 6.08 -22.17 9.24
C PHE A 327 6.09 -22.64 10.70
N GLY A 328 5.60 -23.86 10.95
CA GLY A 328 5.52 -24.44 12.29
C GLY A 328 4.22 -24.14 13.06
N GLY A 329 4.00 -24.89 14.15
CA GLY A 329 2.74 -24.85 14.92
C GLY A 329 2.75 -23.87 16.10
N ASP A 330 3.75 -23.96 16.98
CA ASP A 330 3.73 -23.28 18.28
C ASP A 330 4.10 -21.79 18.20
N ARG A 331 5.17 -21.44 17.46
CA ARG A 331 5.69 -20.08 17.29
C ARG A 331 6.13 -19.89 15.86
N TRP A 332 5.71 -18.79 15.23
CA TRP A 332 6.04 -18.52 13.83
C TRP A 332 7.41 -17.85 13.68
N PRO A 333 8.17 -18.13 12.62
CA PRO A 333 9.42 -17.42 12.34
C PRO A 333 9.24 -15.89 12.32
N LEU A 334 8.09 -15.40 11.83
CA LEU A 334 7.77 -13.97 11.85
C LEU A 334 7.72 -13.36 13.27
N GLU A 335 7.49 -14.16 14.29
CA GLU A 335 7.46 -13.73 15.70
C GLU A 335 8.85 -13.67 16.33
N ASP A 336 9.90 -14.06 15.61
CA ASP A 336 11.29 -13.97 16.04
C ASP A 336 11.93 -12.72 15.42
N VAL A 337 11.88 -11.62 16.17
CA VAL A 337 12.35 -10.30 15.72
C VAL A 337 13.78 -10.05 16.23
N PRO A 338 14.73 -9.60 15.40
CA PRO A 338 14.59 -9.22 13.99
C PRO A 338 14.64 -10.40 13.02
N TRP A 339 14.12 -10.20 11.81
CA TRP A 339 14.17 -11.21 10.75
C TRP A 339 15.59 -11.31 10.18
N LEU A 340 16.10 -12.54 10.09
CA LEU A 340 17.38 -12.89 9.46
C LEU A 340 17.15 -13.28 8.00
N THR A 341 17.82 -12.58 7.09
CA THR A 341 17.84 -12.95 5.67
C THR A 341 18.79 -14.12 5.40
N THR A 342 18.66 -14.76 4.24
CA THR A 342 19.60 -15.80 3.81
C THR A 342 21.03 -15.30 3.59
N PHE A 343 21.23 -13.98 3.56
CA PHE A 343 22.52 -13.32 3.32
C PHE A 343 23.13 -12.66 4.57
N GLU A 344 22.74 -13.10 5.76
CA GLU A 344 23.28 -12.66 7.07
C GLU A 344 22.85 -11.26 7.55
N ASP A 345 22.03 -10.54 6.78
CA ASP A 345 21.46 -9.28 7.26
C ASP A 345 20.28 -9.52 8.22
N GLU A 346 20.31 -8.87 9.38
CA GLU A 346 19.23 -8.86 10.38
C GLU A 346 18.71 -7.44 10.61
N SER A 347 17.39 -7.25 10.53
CA SER A 347 16.78 -5.93 10.78
C SER A 347 15.30 -6.03 11.15
N GLU A 348 14.83 -5.14 12.04
CA GLU A 348 13.40 -4.91 12.27
C GLU A 348 12.67 -4.54 10.98
N TYR A 349 13.36 -3.88 10.04
CA TYR A 349 12.79 -3.53 8.75
C TYR A 349 12.45 -4.77 7.91
N TYR A 350 13.29 -5.81 7.91
CA TYR A 350 12.98 -7.07 7.21
C TYR A 350 11.79 -7.80 7.82
N THR A 351 11.64 -7.79 9.16
CA THR A 351 10.42 -8.31 9.79
C THR A 351 9.17 -7.56 9.31
N LEU A 352 9.25 -6.22 9.21
CA LEU A 352 8.14 -5.40 8.72
C LEU A 352 7.83 -5.67 7.22
N LEU A 353 8.85 -5.94 6.41
CA LEU A 353 8.69 -6.32 5.01
C LEU A 353 8.00 -7.69 4.88
N VAL A 354 8.44 -8.72 5.61
CA VAL A 354 7.79 -10.03 5.61
C VAL A 354 6.36 -9.95 6.14
N PHE A 355 6.12 -9.15 7.19
CA PHE A 355 4.78 -8.85 7.67
C PHE A 355 3.91 -8.21 6.56
N SER A 356 4.47 -7.29 5.78
CA SER A 356 3.78 -6.64 4.67
C SER A 356 3.30 -7.64 3.62
N ILE A 357 4.13 -8.62 3.28
CA ILE A 357 3.76 -9.68 2.33
C ILE A 357 2.64 -10.56 2.90
N LEU A 358 2.73 -10.95 4.18
CA LEU A 358 1.68 -11.72 4.86
C LEU A 358 0.34 -10.97 4.88
N LEU A 359 0.38 -9.65 5.07
CA LEU A 359 -0.81 -8.80 5.07
C LEU A 359 -1.45 -8.69 3.68
N GLN A 360 -0.66 -8.60 2.61
CA GLN A 360 -1.16 -8.60 1.24
C GLN A 360 -1.79 -9.95 0.86
N ASP A 361 -1.17 -11.07 1.24
CA ASP A 361 -1.72 -12.41 1.02
C ASP A 361 -3.12 -12.54 1.65
N ARG A 362 -3.37 -11.90 2.80
CA ARG A 362 -4.69 -11.86 3.44
C ARG A 362 -5.78 -11.16 2.65
N VAL A 363 -5.43 -10.06 2.00
CA VAL A 363 -6.39 -9.32 1.17
C VAL A 363 -6.87 -10.23 0.03
N SER A 364 -5.99 -11.12 -0.42
CA SER A 364 -6.25 -12.12 -1.46
C SER A 364 -6.90 -13.40 -0.94
N ARG A 365 -6.57 -13.85 0.29
CA ARG A 365 -6.93 -15.18 0.83
C ARG A 365 -7.32 -15.08 2.31
N ARG A 366 -8.47 -15.64 2.69
CA ARG A 366 -9.00 -15.57 4.07
C ARG A 366 -8.11 -16.32 5.06
N ILE A 367 -7.27 -15.59 5.78
CA ILE A 367 -6.60 -16.08 6.99
C ILE A 367 -7.50 -15.80 8.23
N THR A 368 -7.37 -16.58 9.30
CA THR A 368 -8.19 -16.52 10.53
C THR A 368 -7.94 -15.27 11.39
N ASP A 369 -8.88 -14.86 12.23
CA ASP A 369 -8.67 -13.73 13.15
C ASP A 369 -7.54 -14.01 14.18
N ASP A 370 -7.31 -15.26 14.58
CA ASP A 370 -6.25 -15.65 15.53
C ASP A 370 -4.85 -15.34 15.01
N ASP A 371 -4.63 -15.67 13.74
CA ASP A 371 -3.39 -15.36 13.03
C ASP A 371 -3.12 -13.83 13.00
N LEU A 372 -4.17 -12.99 13.03
CA LEU A 372 -4.03 -11.54 13.03
C LEU A 372 -3.67 -11.02 14.41
N THR A 373 -4.24 -11.62 15.46
CA THR A 373 -3.90 -11.31 16.86
C THR A 373 -2.43 -11.59 17.15
N ARG A 374 -1.87 -12.67 16.60
CA ARG A 374 -0.43 -12.95 16.64
C ARG A 374 0.37 -11.85 15.93
N ALA A 375 -0.07 -11.47 14.74
CA ALA A 375 0.51 -10.39 13.95
C ALA A 375 0.52 -9.02 14.67
N VAL A 376 -0.49 -8.72 15.52
CA VAL A 376 -0.50 -7.48 16.33
C VAL A 376 0.70 -7.39 17.26
N ALA A 377 1.07 -8.51 17.92
CA ALA A 377 2.20 -8.52 18.85
C ALA A 377 3.53 -8.20 18.14
N VAL A 378 3.70 -8.69 16.90
CA VAL A 378 4.87 -8.38 16.06
C VAL A 378 4.95 -6.88 15.77
N LEU A 379 3.84 -6.24 15.36
CA LEU A 379 3.83 -4.80 15.10
C LEU A 379 4.07 -3.96 16.36
N GLU A 380 3.58 -4.39 17.52
CA GLU A 380 3.87 -3.72 18.79
C GLU A 380 5.36 -3.80 19.17
N GLU A 381 5.96 -4.98 18.96
CA GLU A 381 7.40 -5.18 19.17
C GLU A 381 8.23 -4.32 18.21
N LEU A 382 7.87 -4.27 16.92
CA LEU A 382 8.51 -3.40 15.94
C LEU A 382 8.36 -1.92 16.29
N ALA A 383 7.18 -1.48 16.72
CA ALA A 383 6.96 -0.11 17.17
C ALA A 383 7.82 0.25 18.38
N MET A 384 8.07 -0.72 19.27
CA MET A 384 8.91 -0.56 20.45
C MET A 384 10.40 -0.50 20.09
N ARG A 385 10.89 -1.48 19.33
CA ARG A 385 12.29 -1.61 18.90
C ARG A 385 12.70 -0.47 17.98
N GLY A 386 11.83 -0.08 17.05
CA GLY A 386 12.03 1.07 16.16
C GLY A 386 11.83 2.45 16.82
N ARG A 387 11.62 2.52 18.14
CA ARG A 387 11.45 3.77 18.91
C ARG A 387 10.32 4.67 18.39
N ILE A 388 9.23 4.06 17.96
CA ILE A 388 7.98 4.75 17.63
C ILE A 388 7.20 5.06 18.91
N THR A 389 7.03 4.04 19.76
CA THR A 389 6.30 4.14 21.04
C THR A 389 7.20 4.48 22.23
N ARG A 390 8.51 4.59 22.01
CA ARG A 390 9.52 4.95 23.01
C ARG A 390 10.40 6.08 22.52
N ARG A 391 11.06 6.78 23.43
CA ARG A 391 12.02 7.84 23.09
C ARG A 391 13.30 7.24 22.47
N ILE A 392 13.82 7.87 21.42
CA ILE A 392 15.15 7.61 20.86
C ILE A 392 16.22 8.15 21.80
N THR A 393 17.23 7.33 22.10
CA THR A 393 18.37 7.70 22.95
C THR A 393 19.66 7.83 22.14
N ARG A 394 20.70 8.45 22.73
CA ARG A 394 21.99 8.59 22.03
C ARG A 394 22.64 7.20 21.90
N GLY A 395 23.05 6.82 20.70
CA GLY A 395 23.67 5.52 20.41
C GLY A 395 22.69 4.37 20.21
N ASP A 396 21.39 4.67 20.07
CA ASP A 396 20.35 3.67 19.78
C ASP A 396 20.50 3.14 18.36
N SER A 397 20.56 1.82 18.18
CA SER A 397 20.66 1.19 16.85
C SER A 397 19.46 1.53 15.96
N ALA A 398 18.29 1.76 16.59
CA ALA A 398 17.06 2.15 15.91
C ALA A 398 17.16 3.50 15.16
N ILE A 399 18.18 4.33 15.41
CA ILE A 399 18.42 5.56 14.63
C ILE A 399 18.57 5.23 13.14
N GLY A 400 19.26 4.12 12.82
CA GLY A 400 19.48 3.67 11.45
C GLY A 400 18.19 3.34 10.70
N LEU A 401 17.09 3.00 11.39
CA LEU A 401 15.78 2.78 10.76
C LEU A 401 15.13 4.08 10.25
N HIS A 402 15.59 5.24 10.72
CA HIS A 402 15.00 6.55 10.39
C HIS A 402 15.89 7.39 9.49
N THR A 403 17.20 7.41 9.76
CA THR A 403 18.18 8.14 8.94
C THR A 403 19.58 7.53 9.10
N PRO A 404 20.30 7.25 7.99
CA PRO A 404 19.88 7.42 6.60
C PRO A 404 18.78 6.43 6.15
N GLY A 405 18.48 5.40 6.94
CA GLY A 405 17.61 4.29 6.57
C GLY A 405 18.38 2.98 6.57
N VAL A 406 17.68 1.88 6.30
CA VAL A 406 18.31 0.55 6.20
C VAL A 406 18.99 0.42 4.83
N PRO A 407 20.31 0.14 4.78
CA PRO A 407 20.99 -0.10 3.51
C PRO A 407 20.54 -1.43 2.91
N ILE A 408 20.17 -1.40 1.64
CA ILE A 408 19.81 -2.55 0.83
C ILE A 408 20.87 -2.68 -0.27
N GLU A 409 21.64 -3.76 -0.25
CA GLU A 409 22.70 -3.97 -1.23
C GLU A 409 22.16 -4.19 -2.65
N LEU A 410 22.75 -3.50 -3.62
CA LEU A 410 22.47 -3.69 -5.04
C LEU A 410 23.44 -4.72 -5.64
N ALA A 411 23.39 -5.95 -5.14
CA ALA A 411 24.34 -7.00 -5.50
C ALA A 411 24.43 -7.27 -7.01
N GLY A 412 25.64 -7.31 -7.56
CA GLY A 412 25.93 -7.35 -9.00
C GLY A 412 26.28 -5.97 -9.58
N SER A 413 25.95 -4.87 -8.89
CA SER A 413 26.32 -3.51 -9.32
C SER A 413 27.83 -3.24 -9.28
N GLU A 414 28.60 -4.03 -8.56
CA GLU A 414 30.06 -3.95 -8.47
C GLU A 414 30.76 -4.24 -9.80
N ALA A 415 30.06 -4.85 -10.77
CA ALA A 415 30.57 -5.08 -12.12
C ALA A 415 30.90 -3.78 -12.88
N ILE A 416 30.30 -2.65 -12.48
CA ILE A 416 30.35 -1.35 -13.18
C ILE A 416 30.68 -0.16 -12.24
N GLY A 417 31.13 -0.43 -11.01
CA GLY A 417 31.49 0.58 -10.02
C GLY A 417 31.72 0.01 -8.62
N PRO A 418 31.83 0.85 -7.58
CA PRO A 418 31.91 0.39 -6.18
C PRO A 418 30.60 -0.27 -5.72
N PRO A 419 30.59 -1.08 -4.65
CA PRO A 419 29.35 -1.67 -4.13
C PRO A 419 28.28 -0.60 -3.86
N ALA A 420 27.17 -0.70 -4.59
CA ALA A 420 26.07 0.26 -4.50
C ALA A 420 24.99 -0.21 -3.52
N VAL A 421 24.34 0.74 -2.87
CA VAL A 421 23.29 0.52 -1.88
C VAL A 421 22.10 1.46 -2.11
N TRP A 422 20.92 0.98 -1.73
CA TRP A 422 19.69 1.74 -1.65
C TRP A 422 19.31 1.92 -0.18
N TYR A 423 19.06 3.16 0.27
CA TYR A 423 18.65 3.41 1.66
C TYR A 423 17.13 3.47 1.80
N ALA A 424 16.57 2.52 2.54
CA ALA A 424 15.14 2.48 2.85
C ALA A 424 14.85 3.21 4.18
N ALA A 425 14.30 4.42 4.10
CA ALA A 425 14.09 5.33 5.24
C ALA A 425 12.62 5.46 5.68
N ASP A 426 11.76 4.54 5.25
CA ASP A 426 10.30 4.60 5.36
C ASP A 426 9.71 3.71 6.48
N PHE A 427 10.54 3.12 7.35
CA PHE A 427 10.12 2.21 8.43
C PHE A 427 8.89 2.71 9.20
N ALA A 428 8.91 3.97 9.65
CA ALA A 428 7.84 4.54 10.48
C ALA A 428 6.51 4.67 9.72
N VAL A 429 6.56 5.07 8.44
CA VAL A 429 5.36 5.24 7.61
C VAL A 429 4.84 3.91 7.11
N MET A 430 5.72 2.97 6.75
CA MET A 430 5.34 1.59 6.43
C MET A 430 4.66 0.92 7.63
N LEU A 431 5.20 1.07 8.84
CA LEU A 431 4.59 0.54 10.07
C LEU A 431 3.17 1.11 10.26
N ALA A 432 2.99 2.42 10.06
CA ALA A 432 1.69 3.07 10.16
C ALA A 432 0.69 2.52 9.11
N LYS A 433 1.12 2.43 7.85
CA LYS A 433 0.33 1.89 6.72
C LYS A 433 -0.12 0.46 7.01
N ARG A 434 0.81 -0.42 7.41
CA ARG A 434 0.49 -1.83 7.70
C ARG A 434 -0.38 -1.99 8.93
N ALA A 435 -0.19 -1.18 9.98
CA ALA A 435 -1.05 -1.20 11.16
C ALA A 435 -2.51 -0.83 10.83
N VAL A 436 -2.74 0.20 10.02
CA VAL A 436 -4.09 0.61 9.57
C VAL A 436 -4.72 -0.43 8.65
N GLN A 437 -3.95 -0.97 7.70
CA GLN A 437 -4.43 -2.02 6.81
C GLN A 437 -4.83 -3.28 7.61
N ALA A 438 -4.00 -3.70 8.57
CA ALA A 438 -4.32 -4.80 9.49
C ALA A 438 -5.57 -4.50 10.34
N ALA A 439 -5.72 -3.26 10.84
CA ALA A 439 -6.90 -2.83 11.60
C ALA A 439 -8.18 -2.91 10.74
N GLY A 440 -8.08 -2.63 9.45
CA GLY A 440 -9.17 -2.75 8.48
C GLY A 440 -9.55 -4.19 8.11
N LEU A 441 -8.71 -5.17 8.44
CA LEU A 441 -8.97 -6.60 8.24
C LEU A 441 -9.40 -7.32 9.52
N SER A 442 -9.18 -6.73 10.70
CA SER A 442 -9.47 -7.38 11.99
C SER A 442 -10.96 -7.44 12.31
N GLY A 443 -11.50 -8.64 12.53
CA GLY A 443 -12.83 -8.82 13.10
C GLY A 443 -12.91 -8.56 14.61
N GLN A 444 -11.77 -8.55 15.31
CA GLN A 444 -11.70 -8.45 16.77
C GLN A 444 -11.52 -6.98 17.22
N PRO A 445 -12.46 -6.42 18.01
CA PRO A 445 -12.37 -5.02 18.45
C PRO A 445 -11.09 -4.67 19.20
N GLU A 446 -10.61 -5.57 20.07
CA GLU A 446 -9.40 -5.37 20.88
C GLU A 446 -8.14 -5.32 20.02
N ALA A 447 -7.99 -6.26 19.07
CA ALA A 447 -6.87 -6.29 18.13
C ALA A 447 -6.89 -5.04 17.22
N ARG A 448 -8.07 -4.67 16.70
CA ARG A 448 -8.24 -3.44 15.92
C ARG A 448 -7.82 -2.19 16.69
N ASN A 449 -8.22 -2.06 17.97
CA ASN A 449 -7.87 -0.90 18.78
C ASN A 449 -6.36 -0.80 19.05
N ARG A 450 -5.70 -1.93 19.32
CA ARG A 450 -4.23 -1.99 19.48
C ARG A 450 -3.51 -1.57 18.22
N LEU A 451 -3.93 -2.06 17.05
CA LEU A 451 -3.38 -1.69 15.75
C LEU A 451 -3.56 -0.19 15.45
N LEU A 452 -4.74 0.37 15.73
CA LEU A 452 -4.99 1.81 15.58
C LEU A 452 -4.11 2.65 16.52
N THR A 453 -3.87 2.17 17.74
CA THR A 453 -2.94 2.83 18.66
C THR A 453 -1.52 2.89 18.08
N ILE A 454 -1.05 1.81 17.43
CA ILE A 454 0.27 1.80 16.76
C ILE A 454 0.30 2.83 15.62
N ALA A 455 -0.76 2.88 14.80
CA ALA A 455 -0.87 3.82 13.70
C ALA A 455 -0.85 5.29 14.18
N GLU A 456 -1.61 5.60 15.24
CA GLU A 456 -1.63 6.93 15.87
C GLU A 456 -0.26 7.34 16.40
N ARG A 457 0.42 6.44 17.13
CA ARG A 457 1.78 6.71 17.64
C ARG A 457 2.81 6.89 16.52
N SER A 458 2.65 6.14 15.43
CA SER A 458 3.48 6.31 14.24
C SER A 458 3.22 7.67 13.58
N MET A 459 1.96 8.10 13.50
CA MET A 459 1.61 9.42 12.99
C MET A 459 2.14 10.56 13.88
N ASP A 460 2.06 10.43 15.21
CA ASP A 460 2.69 11.39 16.16
C ASP A 460 4.20 11.49 15.94
N HIS A 461 4.84 10.35 15.67
CA HIS A 461 6.25 10.28 15.32
C HIS A 461 6.55 11.00 14.00
N LEU A 462 5.80 10.70 12.94
CA LEU A 462 5.95 11.31 11.61
C LEU A 462 5.61 12.81 11.61
N ALA A 463 4.64 13.26 12.42
CA ALA A 463 4.27 14.67 12.55
C ALA A 463 5.41 15.53 13.13
N ARG A 464 6.28 14.94 13.97
CA ARG A 464 7.50 15.59 14.46
C ARG A 464 8.52 15.79 13.36
N ARG A 465 8.63 14.84 12.43
CA ARG A 465 9.50 14.89 11.24
C ARG A 465 8.98 15.81 10.12
N ARG A 466 7.88 16.52 10.31
CA ARG A 466 7.35 17.45 9.30
C ARG A 466 8.18 18.73 9.30
N LEU A 467 8.60 19.20 8.12
CA LEU A 467 9.29 20.46 7.92
C LEU A 467 8.49 21.60 8.54
N LYS A 468 9.13 22.36 9.44
CA LYS A 468 8.51 23.44 10.23
C LYS A 468 8.71 24.82 9.64
N THR A 469 9.68 24.99 8.75
CA THR A 469 10.06 26.28 8.18
C THR A 469 10.49 26.10 6.72
N GLY A 470 10.38 27.17 5.93
CA GLY A 470 10.88 27.20 4.55
C GLY A 470 9.79 27.00 3.50
N PRO A 471 10.15 26.97 2.21
CA PRO A 471 9.18 26.89 1.11
C PRO A 471 8.36 25.60 1.11
N SER A 472 8.90 24.55 1.75
CA SER A 472 8.31 23.22 1.87
C SER A 472 7.70 22.94 3.25
N GLU A 473 7.39 23.99 4.02
CA GLU A 473 6.73 23.86 5.32
C GLU A 473 5.44 23.02 5.20
N GLY A 474 5.33 22.01 6.06
CA GLY A 474 4.18 21.10 6.07
C GLY A 474 4.35 19.84 5.23
N LEU A 475 5.48 19.68 4.53
CA LEU A 475 5.91 18.44 3.89
C LEU A 475 6.95 17.69 4.75
N TRP A 476 7.33 16.50 4.29
CA TRP A 476 8.39 15.68 4.89
C TRP A 476 9.66 15.73 4.04
N ASP A 477 10.86 15.50 4.56
CA ASP A 477 11.17 14.87 5.83
C ASP A 477 12.22 15.67 6.63
N ASP A 478 12.09 15.73 7.94
CA ASP A 478 13.07 16.25 8.90
C ASP A 478 13.35 15.18 9.95
N ALA A 479 14.19 14.21 9.59
CA ALA A 479 14.55 13.13 10.50
C ALA A 479 15.31 13.64 11.74
N ALA A 480 16.00 14.78 11.67
CA ALA A 480 16.74 15.33 12.82
C ALA A 480 15.79 15.75 13.96
N ALA A 481 14.55 16.12 13.66
CA ALA A 481 13.55 16.56 14.65
C ALA A 481 13.16 15.50 15.70
N ILE A 482 13.43 14.23 15.45
CA ILE A 482 13.14 13.13 16.41
C ILE A 482 14.40 12.63 17.12
N LEU A 483 15.59 13.06 16.69
CA LEU A 483 16.85 12.59 17.22
C LEU A 483 17.28 13.40 18.45
N PRO A 484 18.07 12.81 19.36
CA PRO A 484 18.71 13.55 20.45
C PRO A 484 19.57 14.72 19.95
N ASP A 485 19.67 15.79 20.74
CA ASP A 485 20.49 16.95 20.38
C ASP A 485 21.95 16.55 20.03
N GLY A 486 22.39 17.01 18.86
CA GLY A 486 23.74 16.80 18.33
C GLY A 486 23.95 15.49 17.55
N THR A 487 22.91 14.69 17.28
CA THR A 487 23.04 13.44 16.49
C THR A 487 22.46 13.53 15.07
N GLY A 488 22.09 14.73 14.58
CA GLY A 488 21.59 14.95 13.22
C GLY A 488 22.40 16.01 12.47
N GLY A 489 22.65 15.80 11.18
CA GLY A 489 23.07 16.86 10.26
C GLY A 489 22.01 17.96 10.21
N GLY A 490 22.40 19.20 9.87
CA GLY A 490 21.48 20.33 9.82
C GLY A 490 20.23 20.01 8.98
N GLY A 491 19.04 20.30 9.52
CA GLY A 491 17.77 19.91 8.90
C GLY A 491 17.66 20.42 7.47
N ASP A 492 17.50 19.49 6.52
CA ASP A 492 17.18 19.83 5.14
C ASP A 492 15.91 20.68 5.09
N ARG A 493 15.93 21.69 4.23
CA ARG A 493 14.76 22.56 4.01
C ARG A 493 13.91 22.11 2.82
N LEU A 494 14.37 21.10 2.09
CA LEU A 494 13.73 20.54 0.91
C LEU A 494 13.00 19.24 1.26
N PRO A 495 11.92 18.91 0.55
CA PRO A 495 11.13 17.73 0.85
C PRO A 495 11.79 16.46 0.30
N SER A 496 11.65 15.35 1.01
CA SER A 496 11.93 14.01 0.46
C SER A 496 10.66 13.51 -0.22
N TRP A 497 10.69 13.37 -1.55
CA TRP A 497 9.50 12.94 -2.29
C TRP A 497 9.10 11.51 -1.94
N HIS A 498 10.08 10.63 -1.73
CA HIS A 498 9.88 9.30 -1.16
C HIS A 498 9.01 9.32 0.10
N MET A 499 9.38 10.11 1.11
CA MET A 499 8.59 10.17 2.36
C MET A 499 7.20 10.77 2.14
N ASN A 500 7.06 11.78 1.26
CA ASN A 500 5.75 12.39 1.00
C ASN A 500 4.82 11.43 0.23
N GLU A 501 5.34 10.67 -0.72
CA GLU A 501 4.58 9.63 -1.43
C GLU A 501 4.11 8.55 -0.44
N ARG A 502 5.01 8.01 0.39
CA ARG A 502 4.65 7.00 1.40
C ARG A 502 3.63 7.53 2.43
N MET A 503 3.74 8.81 2.80
CA MET A 503 2.75 9.47 3.65
C MET A 503 1.39 9.58 2.95
N MET A 504 1.36 9.83 1.65
CA MET A 504 0.11 9.83 0.87
C MET A 504 -0.53 8.44 0.85
N GLU A 505 0.25 7.39 0.58
CA GLU A 505 -0.27 6.02 0.62
C GLU A 505 -0.86 5.67 2.00
N PHE A 506 -0.19 6.06 3.08
CA PHE A 506 -0.69 5.89 4.44
C PHE A 506 -2.01 6.64 4.68
N MET A 507 -2.12 7.90 4.23
CA MET A 507 -3.34 8.69 4.37
C MET A 507 -4.51 8.09 3.56
N VAL A 508 -4.25 7.62 2.35
CA VAL A 508 -5.24 6.92 1.52
C VAL A 508 -5.68 5.60 2.17
N ALA A 509 -4.74 4.79 2.68
CA ALA A 509 -5.05 3.57 3.41
C ALA A 509 -5.91 3.86 4.66
N SER A 510 -5.63 4.96 5.36
CA SER A 510 -6.42 5.44 6.50
C SER A 510 -7.83 5.86 6.10
N ALA A 511 -7.96 6.68 5.06
CA ALA A 511 -9.26 7.08 4.53
C ALA A 511 -10.10 5.85 4.14
N ASN A 512 -9.50 4.91 3.39
CA ASN A 512 -10.14 3.65 2.98
C ASN A 512 -10.53 2.76 4.17
N MET A 513 -9.82 2.82 5.29
CA MET A 513 -10.21 2.09 6.50
C MET A 513 -11.42 2.74 7.18
N TYR A 514 -11.52 4.07 7.20
CA TYR A 514 -12.62 4.79 7.85
C TYR A 514 -13.89 4.90 7.00
N THR A 515 -13.80 4.77 5.69
CA THR A 515 -14.97 4.72 4.79
C THR A 515 -15.64 3.35 4.78
N ARG A 516 -14.96 2.30 5.27
CA ARG A 516 -15.57 0.96 5.44
C ARG A 516 -16.61 0.97 6.55
N VAL A 517 -17.62 0.12 6.36
CA VAL A 517 -18.67 -0.10 7.36
C VAL A 517 -18.04 -0.49 8.71
N PRO A 518 -18.45 0.10 9.85
CA PRO A 518 -17.91 -0.21 11.16
C PRO A 518 -17.96 -1.71 11.49
N LEU A 519 -17.04 -2.15 12.37
CA LEU A 519 -17.00 -3.54 12.82
C LEU A 519 -18.35 -3.98 13.38
N ARG A 520 -18.81 -5.12 12.88
CA ARG A 520 -20.04 -5.77 13.33
C ARG A 520 -19.65 -6.87 14.30
N THR A 521 -20.09 -6.74 15.55
CA THR A 521 -20.06 -7.89 16.46
C THR A 521 -21.41 -8.59 16.38
N ASN A 522 -21.42 -9.93 16.34
CA ASN A 522 -22.66 -10.72 16.34
C ASN A 522 -23.58 -10.27 17.48
N ARG A 523 -23.01 -10.02 18.67
CA ARG A 523 -23.75 -9.52 19.83
C ARG A 523 -24.53 -8.23 19.56
N ILE A 524 -23.92 -7.20 18.96
CA ILE A 524 -24.60 -5.93 18.67
C ILE A 524 -25.68 -6.15 17.60
N SER A 525 -25.38 -6.91 16.55
CA SER A 525 -26.33 -7.21 15.48
C SER A 525 -27.54 -7.99 16.01
N ASP A 526 -27.33 -8.99 16.86
CA ASP A 526 -28.39 -9.80 17.45
C ASP A 526 -29.24 -8.97 18.41
N THR A 527 -28.59 -8.16 19.26
CA THR A 527 -29.30 -7.26 20.19
C THR A 527 -30.13 -6.21 19.43
N ALA A 528 -29.56 -5.58 18.41
CA ALA A 528 -30.26 -4.60 17.57
C ALA A 528 -31.48 -5.23 16.88
N ARG A 529 -31.31 -6.45 16.34
CA ARG A 529 -32.41 -7.20 15.73
C ARG A 529 -33.52 -7.50 16.72
N SER A 530 -33.18 -7.97 17.94
CA SER A 530 -34.14 -8.23 18.99
C SER A 530 -34.95 -6.99 19.36
N LEU A 531 -34.30 -5.84 19.55
CA LEU A 531 -35.00 -4.59 19.88
C LEU A 531 -35.87 -4.08 18.73
N LEU A 532 -35.42 -4.19 17.47
CA LEU A 532 -36.24 -3.79 16.32
C LEU A 532 -37.52 -4.62 16.19
N ILE A 533 -37.45 -5.93 16.46
CA ILE A 533 -38.63 -6.81 16.49
C ILE A 533 -39.57 -6.41 17.63
N GLU A 534 -39.03 -6.07 18.81
CA GLU A 534 -39.83 -5.61 19.94
C GLU A 534 -40.53 -4.27 19.65
N VAL A 535 -39.82 -3.30 19.07
CA VAL A 535 -40.40 -2.02 18.64
C VAL A 535 -41.55 -2.26 17.68
N ASP A 536 -41.35 -3.08 16.64
CA ASP A 536 -42.39 -3.37 15.65
C ASP A 536 -43.65 -3.96 16.30
N HIS A 537 -43.46 -4.91 17.22
CA HIS A 537 -44.57 -5.52 17.96
C HIS A 537 -45.31 -4.51 18.86
N VAL A 538 -44.58 -3.73 19.66
CA VAL A 538 -45.19 -2.75 20.58
C VAL A 538 -45.87 -1.63 19.81
N LEU A 539 -45.24 -1.10 18.77
CA LEU A 539 -45.81 -0.08 17.90
C LEU A 539 -47.06 -0.57 17.18
N GLY A 540 -47.05 -1.80 16.67
CA GLY A 540 -48.23 -2.43 16.06
C GLY A 540 -49.39 -2.54 17.04
N ARG A 541 -49.12 -2.90 18.30
CA ARG A 541 -50.13 -2.92 19.36
C ARG A 541 -50.71 -1.52 19.64
N GLU A 542 -49.86 -0.50 19.68
CA GLU A 542 -50.28 0.88 19.92
C GLU A 542 -51.14 1.45 18.78
N LEU A 543 -50.78 1.16 17.53
CA LEU A 543 -51.58 1.54 16.36
C LEU A 543 -52.97 0.87 16.36
N LEU A 544 -53.04 -0.40 16.76
CA LEU A 544 -54.32 -1.11 16.89
C LEU A 544 -55.20 -0.47 17.97
N MET A 545 -54.63 -0.09 19.11
CA MET A 545 -55.38 0.55 20.20
C MET A 545 -55.81 1.99 19.85
N ALA A 546 -54.94 2.78 19.23
CA ALA A 546 -55.24 4.15 18.82
C ALA A 546 -56.30 4.23 17.70
N SER A 547 -56.48 3.17 16.91
CA SER A 547 -57.48 3.13 15.84
C SER A 547 -58.95 3.24 16.30
N GLY A 548 -59.21 3.05 17.60
CA GLY A 548 -60.54 3.24 18.21
C GLY A 548 -60.79 4.62 18.81
N GLU A 549 -59.74 5.43 19.05
CA GLU A 549 -59.82 6.75 19.69
C GLU A 549 -59.53 7.84 18.65
N GLY A 550 -60.44 8.80 18.46
CA GLY A 550 -60.35 9.84 17.43
C GLY A 550 -59.25 10.90 17.63
N ASP A 551 -58.13 10.58 18.28
CA ASP A 551 -57.09 11.54 18.63
C ASP A 551 -56.04 11.69 17.52
N SER A 552 -56.14 12.79 16.78
CA SER A 552 -55.28 13.10 15.64
C SER A 552 -53.80 13.27 16.00
N GLN A 553 -53.47 13.69 17.23
CA GLN A 553 -52.07 13.94 17.64
C GLN A 553 -51.33 12.63 17.95
N LEU A 554 -51.98 11.69 18.63
CA LEU A 554 -51.45 10.36 18.91
C LEU A 554 -51.12 9.63 17.60
N MET A 555 -52.03 9.70 16.62
CA MET A 555 -51.83 9.07 15.31
C MET A 555 -50.68 9.69 14.51
N ILE A 556 -50.44 10.99 14.62
CA ILE A 556 -49.29 11.65 13.96
C ILE A 556 -47.98 11.12 14.55
N MET A 557 -47.87 11.05 15.87
CA MET A 557 -46.66 10.59 16.55
C MET A 557 -46.38 9.10 16.31
N LEU A 558 -47.41 8.23 16.32
CA LEU A 558 -47.23 6.81 15.98
C LEU A 558 -46.78 6.61 14.51
N ARG A 559 -47.28 7.43 13.57
CA ARG A 559 -46.79 7.40 12.18
C ARG A 559 -45.34 7.89 12.04
N GLN A 560 -44.94 8.88 12.84
CA GLN A 560 -43.54 9.32 12.90
C GLN A 560 -42.64 8.18 13.42
N MET A 561 -43.08 7.44 14.45
CA MET A 561 -42.36 6.26 14.94
C MET A 561 -42.26 5.16 13.86
N GLN A 562 -43.29 4.93 13.05
CA GLN A 562 -43.20 3.99 11.92
C GLN A 562 -42.12 4.40 10.91
N GLY A 563 -42.03 5.70 10.60
CA GLY A 563 -40.96 6.24 9.74
C GLY A 563 -39.57 6.02 10.34
N ARG A 564 -39.41 6.27 11.65
CA ARG A 564 -38.15 6.02 12.37
C ARG A 564 -37.79 4.54 12.42
N LEU A 565 -38.76 3.64 12.58
CA LEU A 565 -38.54 2.19 12.52
C LEU A 565 -38.05 1.76 11.13
N ALA A 566 -38.67 2.26 10.07
CA ALA A 566 -38.22 1.99 8.70
C ALA A 566 -36.79 2.48 8.45
N SER A 567 -36.45 3.70 8.90
CA SER A 567 -35.08 4.20 8.84
C SER A 567 -34.10 3.35 9.66
N ALA A 568 -34.49 2.92 10.87
CA ALA A 568 -33.66 2.07 11.73
C ALA A 568 -33.41 0.69 11.09
N GLN A 569 -34.42 0.11 10.43
CA GLN A 569 -34.29 -1.13 9.66
C GLN A 569 -33.43 -0.95 8.40
N GLN A 570 -33.49 0.21 7.76
CA GLN A 570 -32.66 0.52 6.59
C GLN A 570 -31.18 0.66 6.95
N VAL A 571 -30.86 1.29 8.09
CA VAL A 571 -29.46 1.44 8.53
C VAL A 571 -28.94 0.21 9.24
N PHE A 572 -29.79 -0.69 9.75
CA PHE A 572 -29.40 -1.90 10.49
C PHE A 572 -28.33 -2.76 9.80
N PRO A 573 -28.40 -3.06 8.49
CA PRO A 573 -27.39 -3.87 7.81
C PRO A 573 -25.99 -3.26 7.90
N GLU A 574 -25.88 -1.93 7.98
CA GLU A 574 -24.60 -1.21 7.96
C GLU A 574 -24.18 -0.73 9.35
N LEU A 575 -25.11 -0.19 10.14
CA LEU A 575 -24.88 0.46 11.42
C LEU A 575 -25.78 -0.15 12.51
N PRO A 576 -25.53 -1.41 12.93
CA PRO A 576 -26.39 -2.08 13.91
C PRO A 576 -26.38 -1.39 15.28
N GLY A 577 -25.30 -0.71 15.66
CA GLY A 577 -25.25 0.11 16.87
C GLY A 577 -26.16 1.34 16.81
N THR A 578 -26.22 2.02 15.66
CA THR A 578 -27.16 3.13 15.44
C THR A 578 -28.60 2.63 15.43
N ALA A 579 -28.86 1.50 14.76
CA ALA A 579 -30.17 0.87 14.78
C ALA A 579 -30.62 0.48 16.20
N LEU A 580 -29.70 -0.04 17.02
CA LEU A 580 -29.94 -0.35 18.44
C LEU A 580 -30.32 0.91 19.24
N ALA A 581 -29.56 2.01 19.07
CA ALA A 581 -29.85 3.27 19.75
C ALA A 581 -31.22 3.85 19.36
N LEU A 582 -31.55 3.84 18.07
CA LEU A 582 -32.85 4.26 17.55
C LEU A 582 -33.98 3.38 18.11
N ALA A 583 -33.78 2.05 18.16
CA ALA A 583 -34.77 1.12 18.70
C ALA A 583 -34.99 1.34 20.20
N ALA A 584 -33.92 1.53 20.98
CA ALA A 584 -34.01 1.81 22.42
C ALA A 584 -34.77 3.13 22.70
N GLU A 585 -34.53 4.17 21.90
CA GLU A 585 -35.23 5.44 22.03
C GLU A 585 -36.74 5.29 21.73
N MET A 586 -37.10 4.56 20.66
CA MET A 586 -38.50 4.27 20.33
C MET A 586 -39.20 3.45 21.42
N LEU A 587 -38.55 2.43 21.99
CA LEU A 587 -39.12 1.66 23.11
C LEU A 587 -39.37 2.53 24.34
N ARG A 588 -38.47 3.47 24.64
CA ARG A 588 -38.66 4.42 25.74
C ARG A 588 -39.91 5.29 25.52
N GLU A 589 -40.07 5.85 24.32
CA GLU A 589 -41.25 6.67 23.99
C GLU A 589 -42.55 5.84 24.02
N LEU A 590 -42.53 4.62 23.50
CA LEU A 590 -43.68 3.69 23.56
C LEU A 590 -44.05 3.30 25.00
N ALA A 591 -43.06 3.12 25.87
CA ALA A 591 -43.28 2.83 27.28
C ALA A 591 -43.92 4.02 28.02
N GLU A 592 -43.49 5.25 27.72
CA GLU A 592 -44.09 6.48 28.27
C GLU A 592 -45.57 6.61 27.88
N LEU A 593 -45.91 6.30 26.62
CA LEU A 593 -47.30 6.31 26.13
C LEU A 593 -48.17 5.25 26.80
N SER A 594 -47.63 4.04 26.98
CA SER A 594 -48.33 2.97 27.68
C SER A 594 -48.59 3.34 29.14
N SER A 595 -47.60 3.94 29.81
CA SER A 595 -47.70 4.40 31.21
C SER A 595 -48.73 5.52 31.38
N ALA A 596 -48.70 6.53 30.50
CA ALA A 596 -49.67 7.64 30.52
C ALA A 596 -51.11 7.15 30.40
N ARG A 597 -51.36 6.17 29.52
CA ARG A 597 -52.68 5.55 29.33
C ARG A 597 -53.12 4.75 30.55
N GLN A 598 -52.25 3.91 31.12
CA GLN A 598 -52.56 3.19 32.36
C GLN A 598 -52.86 4.15 33.52
N GLY A 599 -52.16 5.29 33.58
CA GLY A 599 -52.44 6.35 34.54
C GLY A 599 -53.81 7.00 34.34
N ALA A 600 -54.24 7.23 33.09
CA ALA A 600 -55.57 7.75 32.77
C ALA A 600 -56.68 6.74 33.13
N LEU A 601 -56.49 5.46 32.80
CA LEU A 601 -57.43 4.37 33.11
C LEU A 601 -57.59 4.08 34.61
N ARG A 602 -56.60 4.44 35.45
CA ARG A 602 -56.70 4.33 36.93
C ARG A 602 -57.38 5.54 37.59
N ARG A 603 -57.55 6.64 36.87
CA ARG A 603 -58.22 7.87 37.37
C ARG A 603 -59.69 7.96 36.96
N LEU A 604 -60.11 7.11 36.02
CA LEU A 604 -61.50 6.79 35.70
C LEU A 604 -61.97 5.66 36.62
#